data_AF-A0A9P7W494-F1
#
_entry.id   AF-A0A9P7W494-F1
#
_cell.length_a   1.000
_cell.length_b   1.000
_cell.length_c   1.000
_cell.angle_alpha   90.00
_cell.angle_beta   90.00
_cell.angle_gamma   90.00
#
_symmetry.space_group_name_H-M   'P 1'
#
loop_
_entity.id
_entity.type
_entity.pdbx_description
1 polymer ?
#
loop_
_entity_poly.entity_id
_entity_poly.type
_entity_poly.pdbx_seq_one_letter_code
_entity_poly.pdbx_strand_id
1 'polypeptide(L)'
;MSNRLRALALYKELQRLGKDYPDPSYDFKGRVRKMFEKNRNLTDDAEIEKAIKFGEYIKEETLALYSLRKYRHLKRMYPDPIPGPSNE
;
A
#
# COMPACT_ATOMS: atom_id res chain seq x y z
N MET A 1 19.20 13.28 -2.37
CA MET A 1 19.31 11.80 -2.43
C MET A 1 19.31 11.38 -3.89
N SER A 2 20.16 10.43 -4.29
CA SER A 2 20.14 9.88 -5.66
C SER A 2 18.81 9.17 -5.94
N ASN A 3 18.23 9.37 -7.14
CA ASN A 3 17.00 8.70 -7.60
C ASN A 3 17.08 7.17 -7.47
N ARG A 4 18.27 6.60 -7.66
CA ARG A 4 18.52 5.16 -7.48
C ARG A 4 18.29 4.70 -6.04
N LEU A 5 18.73 5.49 -5.05
CA LEU A 5 18.53 5.15 -3.63
C LEU A 5 17.06 5.22 -3.23
N ARG A 6 16.34 6.24 -3.73
CA ARG A 6 14.88 6.37 -3.52
C ARG A 6 14.13 5.18 -4.10
N ALA A 7 14.42 4.80 -5.34
CA ALA A 7 13.79 3.64 -5.98
C ALA A 7 14.07 2.32 -5.22
N LEU A 8 15.31 2.12 -4.75
CA LEU A 8 15.68 0.92 -3.97
C LEU A 8 14.99 0.86 -2.61
N ALA A 9 14.87 2.01 -1.91
CA ALA A 9 14.15 2.09 -0.65
C ALA A 9 12.66 1.76 -0.85
N LEU A 10 12.04 2.41 -1.84
CA LEU A 10 10.63 2.20 -2.19
C LEU A 10 10.34 0.74 -2.57
N TYR A 11 11.23 0.10 -3.34
CA TYR A 11 11.10 -1.32 -3.68
C TYR A 11 11.08 -2.22 -2.45
N LYS A 12 12.01 -2.00 -1.50
CA LYS A 12 12.07 -2.78 -0.25
C LYS A 12 10.82 -2.56 0.61
N GLU A 13 10.34 -1.32 0.70
CA GLU A 13 9.12 -1.00 1.43
C GLU A 13 7.89 -1.70 0.83
N LEU A 14 7.71 -1.62 -0.48
CA LEU A 14 6.61 -2.30 -1.18
C LEU A 14 6.69 -3.83 -1.02
N GLN A 15 7.89 -4.42 -1.11
CA GLN A 15 8.07 -5.86 -0.88
C GLN A 15 7.71 -6.29 0.56
N ARG A 16 8.03 -5.44 1.54
CA ARG A 16 7.64 -5.66 2.94
C ARG A 16 6.13 -5.58 3.10
N LEU A 17 5.50 -4.53 2.55
CA LEU A 17 4.04 -4.37 2.58
C LEU A 17 3.35 -5.54 1.91
N GLY A 18 3.85 -6.07 0.79
CA GLY A 18 3.28 -7.24 0.13
C GLY A 18 3.23 -8.53 0.96
N LYS A 19 3.90 -8.61 2.12
CA LYS A 19 3.75 -9.75 3.05
C LYS A 19 2.44 -9.71 3.83
N ASP A 20 1.97 -8.52 4.17
CA ASP A 20 0.81 -8.33 5.03
C ASP A 20 -0.50 -8.21 4.23
N TYR A 21 -0.41 -8.29 2.89
CA TYR A 21 -1.49 -8.01 1.96
C TYR A 21 -2.70 -8.91 2.26
N PRO A 22 -3.92 -8.35 2.35
CA PRO A 22 -5.06 -9.08 2.89
C PRO A 22 -5.51 -10.24 2.00
N ASP A 23 -5.18 -10.22 0.72
CA ASP A 23 -5.54 -11.25 -0.26
C ASP A 23 -4.30 -12.09 -0.65
N PRO A 24 -4.22 -13.36 -0.24
CA PRO A 24 -3.10 -14.24 -0.57
C PRO A 24 -3.08 -14.68 -2.05
N SER A 25 -4.22 -14.57 -2.75
CA SER A 25 -4.30 -14.88 -4.19
C SER A 25 -3.78 -13.75 -5.07
N TYR A 26 -3.66 -12.54 -4.50
CA TYR A 26 -3.15 -11.38 -5.21
C TYR A 26 -1.61 -11.38 -5.23
N ASP A 27 -1.03 -11.57 -6.42
CA ASP A 27 0.42 -11.52 -6.64
C ASP A 27 0.97 -10.08 -6.58
N PHE A 28 0.92 -9.47 -5.39
CA PHE A 28 1.40 -8.12 -5.16
C PHE A 28 2.89 -8.00 -5.47
N LYS A 29 3.70 -8.95 -4.98
CA LYS A 29 5.16 -8.94 -5.12
C LYS A 29 5.59 -9.08 -6.57
N GLY A 30 4.95 -9.95 -7.34
CA GLY A 30 5.22 -10.12 -8.77
C GLY A 30 4.82 -8.89 -9.58
N ARG A 31 3.70 -8.23 -9.23
CA ARG A 31 3.30 -6.96 -9.87
C ARG A 31 4.26 -5.82 -9.57
N VAL A 32 4.70 -5.66 -8.33
CA VAL A 32 5.73 -4.67 -7.96
C VAL A 32 7.00 -4.94 -8.73
N ARG A 33 7.48 -6.20 -8.76
CA ARG A 33 8.67 -6.58 -9.53
C ARG A 33 8.55 -6.20 -11.00
N LYS A 34 7.44 -6.58 -11.67
CA LYS A 34 7.17 -6.23 -13.08
C LYS A 34 7.16 -4.72 -13.33
N MET A 35 6.60 -3.94 -12.40
CA MET A 35 6.57 -2.48 -12.51
C MET A 35 7.99 -1.88 -12.50
N PHE A 36 8.84 -2.31 -11.55
CA PHE A 36 10.22 -1.84 -11.49
C PHE A 36 11.06 -2.34 -12.67
N GLU A 37 10.83 -3.57 -13.13
CA GLU A 37 11.51 -4.12 -14.32
C GLU A 37 11.16 -3.32 -15.60
N LYS A 38 9.88 -2.96 -15.79
CA LYS A 38 9.44 -2.14 -16.93
C LYS A 38 10.10 -0.75 -16.94
N ASN A 39 10.33 -0.18 -15.77
CA ASN A 39 10.88 1.17 -15.60
C ASN A 39 12.42 1.20 -15.43
N ARG A 40 13.11 0.05 -15.57
CA ARG A 40 14.57 -0.07 -15.30
C ARG A 40 15.44 0.82 -16.20
N ASN A 41 15.02 1.02 -17.44
CA ASN A 41 15.80 1.71 -18.46
C ASN A 41 15.39 3.18 -18.62
N LEU A 42 14.60 3.74 -17.69
CA LEU A 42 14.25 5.16 -17.71
C LEU A 42 15.51 5.98 -17.45
N THR A 43 15.80 6.92 -18.35
CA THR A 43 16.92 7.85 -18.27
C THR A 43 16.48 9.30 -18.05
N ASP A 44 15.22 9.61 -18.34
CA ASP A 44 14.67 10.93 -18.13
C ASP A 44 14.27 11.16 -16.66
N ASP A 45 14.74 12.26 -16.09
CA ASP A 45 14.53 12.57 -14.68
C ASP A 45 13.05 12.82 -14.33
N ALA A 46 12.27 13.39 -15.25
CA ALA A 46 10.85 13.64 -15.02
C ALA A 46 10.04 12.33 -15.03
N GLU A 47 10.36 11.41 -15.95
CA GLU A 47 9.77 10.07 -15.96
C GLU A 47 10.14 9.25 -14.72
N ILE A 48 11.38 9.33 -14.26
CA ILE A 48 11.83 8.67 -13.02
C ILE A 48 11.04 9.19 -11.82
N GLU A 49 10.90 10.51 -11.69
CA GLU A 49 10.14 11.10 -10.58
C GLU A 49 8.66 10.68 -10.63
N LYS A 50 8.07 10.64 -11.83
CA LYS A 50 6.69 10.16 -12.01
C LYS A 50 6.54 8.69 -11.61
N ALA A 51 7.49 7.84 -11.96
CA ALA A 51 7.49 6.43 -11.58
C ALA A 51 7.64 6.24 -10.07
N ILE A 52 8.50 7.04 -9.41
CA ILE A 52 8.66 7.03 -7.96
C ILE A 52 7.36 7.45 -7.28
N LYS A 53 6.75 8.57 -7.69
CA LYS A 53 5.46 9.05 -7.16
C LYS A 53 4.35 8.01 -7.32
N PHE A 54 4.32 7.31 -8.45
CA PHE A 54 3.37 6.23 -8.66
C PHE A 54 3.58 5.06 -7.69
N GLY A 55 4.83 4.69 -7.41
CA GLY A 55 5.13 3.67 -6.39
C GLY A 55 4.80 4.12 -4.96
N GLU A 56 5.00 5.40 -4.63
CA GLU A 56 4.58 6.00 -3.35
C GLU A 56 3.05 5.97 -3.20
N TYR A 57 2.31 6.29 -4.25
CA TYR A 57 0.85 6.16 -4.27
C TYR A 57 0.38 4.72 -3.97
N ILE A 58 1.01 3.71 -4.59
CA ILE A 58 0.69 2.30 -4.32
C ILE A 58 0.95 1.94 -2.85
N LYS A 59 2.03 2.46 -2.27
CA LYS A 59 2.35 2.27 -0.85
C LYS A 59 1.22 2.81 0.04
N GLU A 60 0.82 4.05 -0.17
CA GLU A 60 -0.24 4.69 0.63
C GLU A 60 -1.59 3.98 0.47
N GLU A 61 -1.96 3.59 -0.74
CA GLU A 61 -3.18 2.79 -1.00
C GLU A 61 -3.14 1.46 -0.24
N THR A 62 -1.99 0.78 -0.23
CA THR A 62 -1.82 -0.49 0.48
C THR A 62 -1.94 -0.30 2.00
N LEU A 63 -1.38 0.79 2.55
CA LEU A 63 -1.51 1.13 3.97
C LEU A 63 -2.96 1.50 4.34
N ALA A 64 -3.67 2.19 3.46
CA ALA A 64 -5.08 2.51 3.62
C ALA A 64 -5.93 1.23 3.67
N LEU A 65 -5.67 0.27 2.78
CA LEU A 65 -6.32 -1.05 2.79
C LEU A 65 -6.08 -1.80 4.11
N TYR A 66 -4.87 -1.74 4.69
CA TYR A 66 -4.60 -2.32 6.01
C TYR A 66 -5.40 -1.66 7.12
N SER A 67 -5.43 -0.34 7.12
CA SER A 67 -6.18 0.46 8.10
C SER A 67 -7.68 0.14 8.02
N LEU A 68 -8.21 0.02 6.80
CA LEU A 68 -9.60 -0.34 6.56
C LEU A 68 -9.92 -1.76 7.02
N ARG A 69 -9.04 -2.74 6.76
CA ARG A 69 -9.22 -4.11 7.28
C ARG A 69 -9.26 -4.13 8.80
N LYS A 70 -8.33 -3.42 9.45
CA LYS A 70 -8.27 -3.30 10.92
C LYS A 70 -9.53 -2.64 11.47
N TYR A 71 -9.98 -1.55 10.85
CA TYR A 71 -11.22 -0.87 11.23
C TYR A 71 -12.44 -1.79 11.11
N ARG A 72 -12.58 -2.51 9.99
CA ARG A 72 -13.67 -3.48 9.79
C ARG A 72 -13.69 -4.59 10.85
N HIS A 73 -12.51 -5.04 11.26
CA HIS A 73 -12.39 -6.04 12.33
C HIS A 73 -12.82 -5.48 13.68
N LEU A 74 -12.31 -4.29 14.06
CA LEU A 74 -12.67 -3.62 15.31
C LEU A 74 -14.17 -3.32 15.38
N LYS A 75 -14.77 -2.80 14.31
CA LYS A 75 -16.21 -2.52 14.25
C LYS A 75 -17.08 -3.76 14.45
N ARG A 76 -16.60 -4.95 14.05
CA ARG A 76 -17.32 -6.22 14.30
C ARG A 76 -17.20 -6.70 15.73
N MET A 77 -16.03 -6.49 16.36
CA MET A 77 -15.79 -6.89 17.75
C MET A 77 -16.44 -5.96 18.76
N TYR A 78 -16.54 -4.68 18.42
CA TYR A 78 -17.13 -3.64 19.24
C TYR A 78 -18.28 -2.98 18.48
N PRO A 79 -19.43 -3.67 18.32
CA PRO A 79 -20.63 -3.01 17.83
C PRO A 79 -21.00 -1.88 18.78
N ASP A 80 -21.56 -0.80 18.25
CA ASP A 80 -21.96 0.36 19.05
C ASP A 80 -22.80 -0.10 20.24
N PRO A 81 -22.57 0.44 21.46
CA PRO A 81 -23.42 0.11 22.59
C PRO A 81 -24.86 0.41 22.18
N ILE A 82 -25.72 -0.60 22.31
CA ILE A 82 -27.17 -0.53 22.06
C ILE A 82 -27.63 0.83 22.59
N PRO A 83 -28.28 1.70 21.78
CA PRO A 83 -28.80 2.95 22.31
C PRO A 83 -29.66 2.59 23.51
N GLY A 84 -29.24 3.05 24.70
CA GLY A 84 -29.94 2.78 25.94
C GLY A 84 -31.42 3.15 25.80
N PRO A 85 -32.31 2.50 26.57
CA PRO A 85 -33.74 2.65 26.38
C PRO A 85 -34.10 4.13 26.29
N SER A 86 -34.73 4.50 25.18
CA SER A 86 -35.38 5.79 24.99
C SER A 86 -36.30 6.02 26.17
N ASN A 87 -35.94 6.96 27.04
CA ASN A 87 -36.82 7.43 28.09
C ASN A 87 -38.02 8.10 27.41
N GLU A 88 -39.14 7.38 27.37
CA GLU A 88 -40.49 7.92 27.17
C GLU A 88 -40.89 8.83 28.34
#